data_AF-A0AAP0CAX1-F1
#
_entry.id   AF-A0AAP0CAX1-F1
#
_cell.length_a   1.000
_cell.length_b   1.000
_cell.length_c   1.000
_cell.angle_alpha   90.00
_cell.angle_beta   90.00
_cell.angle_gamma   90.00
#
_symmetry.space_group_name_H-M   'P 1'
#
loop_
_entity.id
_entity.type
_entity.pdbx_description
1 polymer ?
#
loop_
_entity_poly.entity_id
_entity_poly.type
_entity_poly.pdbx_seq_one_letter_code
_entity_poly.pdbx_strand_id
1 'polypeptide(L)'
;MYSFKTYLILCLISVALCDEHVDTEPHILPRPLIIDLPENLESRGDKSIEEVQLRCTSWRVAVEANNLSPWKTIPEDCVGYVKEYMLDRSYEIDLEMVSDEAAEFATSFELKG
;
A
#
# COMPACT_ATOMS: atom_id res chain seq x y z
N MET A 1 -44.82 18.53 -18.44
CA MET A 1 -44.30 18.62 -17.05
C MET A 1 -44.00 17.26 -16.38
N TYR A 2 -44.34 16.12 -17.00
CA TYR A 2 -43.96 14.79 -16.48
C TYR A 2 -42.56 14.32 -16.91
N SER A 3 -42.11 14.74 -18.09
CA SER A 3 -40.84 14.25 -18.68
C SER A 3 -39.60 14.74 -17.93
N PHE A 4 -39.60 15.97 -17.37
CA PHE A 4 -38.48 16.45 -16.54
C PHE A 4 -38.35 15.65 -15.23
N LYS A 5 -39.49 15.25 -14.64
CA LYS A 5 -39.52 14.48 -13.40
C LYS A 5 -39.02 13.05 -13.61
N THR A 6 -39.27 12.46 -14.78
CA THR A 6 -38.72 11.13 -15.14
C THR A 6 -37.22 11.18 -15.39
N TYR A 7 -36.69 12.24 -16.02
CA TYR A 7 -35.24 12.42 -16.19
C TYR A 7 -34.52 12.60 -14.85
N LEU A 8 -35.11 13.37 -13.92
CA LEU A 8 -34.56 13.55 -12.58
C LEU A 8 -34.48 12.21 -11.81
N ILE A 9 -35.53 11.39 -11.90
CA ILE A 9 -35.56 10.07 -11.26
C ILE A 9 -34.52 9.13 -11.88
N LEU A 10 -34.38 9.11 -13.21
CA LEU A 10 -33.35 8.32 -13.90
C LEU A 10 -31.93 8.73 -13.47
N CYS A 11 -31.63 10.03 -13.36
CA CYS A 11 -30.34 10.50 -12.88
C CYS A 11 -30.07 10.08 -11.42
N LEU A 12 -31.07 10.14 -10.54
CA LEU A 12 -30.93 9.71 -9.14
C LEU A 12 -30.68 8.20 -9.02
N ILE A 13 -31.31 7.39 -9.87
CA ILE A 13 -31.09 5.94 -9.91
C ILE A 13 -29.67 5.61 -10.41
N SER A 14 -29.16 6.32 -11.41
CA SER A 14 -27.77 6.14 -11.89
C SER A 14 -26.73 6.47 -10.81
N VAL A 15 -26.95 7.49 -9.99
CA VAL A 15 -26.04 7.82 -8.87
C VAL A 15 -26.15 6.79 -7.73
N ALA A 16 -27.35 6.25 -7.48
CA ALA A 16 -27.56 5.24 -6.43
C ALA A 16 -27.07 3.82 -6.81
N LEU A 17 -26.98 3.50 -8.11
CA LEU A 17 -26.42 2.24 -8.62
C LEU A 17 -24.92 2.29 -8.90
N CYS A 18 -24.25 3.42 -8.66
CA CYS A 18 -22.79 3.44 -8.47
C CYS A 18 -22.45 2.83 -7.11
N ASP A 19 -22.79 1.55 -6.94
CA ASP A 19 -22.21 0.72 -5.89
C ASP A 19 -20.77 0.44 -6.33
N GLU A 20 -19.78 0.82 -5.51
CA GLU A 20 -18.44 0.26 -5.64
C GLU A 20 -18.59 -1.24 -5.40
N HIS A 21 -18.70 -2.02 -6.47
CA HIS A 21 -18.44 -3.45 -6.39
C HIS A 21 -16.95 -3.61 -6.13
N VAL A 22 -16.56 -3.44 -4.87
CA VAL A 22 -15.29 -3.92 -4.35
C VAL A 22 -15.40 -5.43 -4.46
N ASP A 23 -14.85 -5.98 -5.54
CA ASP A 23 -14.54 -7.40 -5.67
C ASP A 23 -13.69 -7.78 -4.47
N THR A 24 -14.36 -8.18 -3.39
CA THR A 24 -13.74 -8.71 -2.19
C THR A 24 -13.53 -10.19 -2.47
N GLU A 25 -12.70 -10.49 -3.46
CA GLU A 25 -12.10 -11.80 -3.58
C GLU A 25 -10.72 -11.67 -2.93
N PRO A 26 -10.56 -12.06 -1.65
CA PRO A 26 -9.23 -12.15 -1.09
C PRO A 26 -8.55 -13.27 -1.89
N HIS A 27 -7.66 -12.89 -2.80
CA HIS A 27 -6.66 -13.81 -3.32
C HIS A 27 -5.78 -14.20 -2.13
N ILE A 28 -6.26 -15.18 -1.34
CA ILE A 28 -5.48 -15.86 -0.32
C ILE A 28 -4.48 -16.72 -1.10
N LEU A 29 -3.43 -16.06 -1.58
CA LEU A 29 -2.22 -16.76 -1.93
C LEU A 29 -1.75 -17.42 -0.62
N PRO A 30 -1.54 -18.74 -0.58
CA PRO A 30 -0.82 -19.33 0.53
C PRO A 30 0.57 -18.72 0.48
N ARG A 31 0.80 -17.68 1.28
CA ARG A 31 2.10 -17.03 1.40
C ARG A 31 2.76 -17.68 2.61
N PRO A 32 3.52 -18.76 2.43
CA PRO A 32 4.25 -19.35 3.54
C PRO A 32 5.12 -18.25 4.15
N LEU A 33 5.01 -18.09 5.47
CA LEU A 33 5.88 -17.21 6.22
C LEU A 33 7.30 -17.77 6.06
N ILE A 34 8.17 -17.09 5.31
CA ILE A 34 9.55 -17.54 5.04
C ILE A 34 10.44 -17.37 6.28
N ILE A 35 9.95 -16.67 7.31
CA ILE A 35 10.75 -16.26 8.47
C ILE A 35 10.05 -16.75 9.73
N ASP A 36 10.58 -17.82 10.31
CA ASP A 36 10.27 -18.25 11.68
C ASP A 36 11.03 -17.33 12.66
N LEU A 37 10.29 -16.56 13.45
CA LEU A 37 10.85 -15.68 14.48
C LEU A 37 10.64 -16.31 15.87
N PRO A 38 11.65 -16.31 16.77
CA PRO A 38 11.47 -16.84 18.12
C PRO A 38 10.45 -16.01 18.93
N GLU A 39 9.51 -16.71 19.58
CA GLU A 39 8.35 -16.15 20.31
C GLU A 39 8.70 -15.39 21.61
N ASN A 40 9.97 -15.17 21.92
CA ASN A 40 10.36 -14.63 23.22
C ASN A 40 10.99 -13.24 23.10
N LEU A 41 10.12 -12.23 22.97
CA LEU A 41 10.47 -10.83 23.15
C LEU A 41 9.56 -10.24 24.22
N GLU A 42 9.81 -10.60 25.49
CA GLU A 42 9.38 -9.75 26.58
C GLU A 42 10.22 -8.47 26.57
N SER A 43 9.58 -7.33 26.30
CA SER A 43 10.14 -6.02 26.59
C SER A 43 9.05 -5.11 27.12
N ARG A 44 9.26 -4.78 28.38
CA ARG A 44 8.38 -4.10 29.32
C ARG A 44 8.42 -2.59 29.08
N GLY A 45 7.29 -2.02 28.65
CA GLY A 45 6.78 -0.73 29.11
C GLY A 45 7.69 0.50 28.98
N ASP A 46 8.12 0.83 27.77
CA ASP A 46 8.17 2.18 27.18
C ASP A 46 8.49 1.94 25.69
N LYS A 47 7.59 2.25 24.76
CA LYS A 47 7.86 2.02 23.33
C LYS A 47 8.97 2.98 22.91
N SER A 48 10.21 2.49 22.83
CA SER A 48 11.31 3.32 22.37
C SER A 48 11.02 3.80 20.95
N ILE A 49 11.47 5.02 20.62
CA ILE A 49 11.38 5.57 19.25
C ILE A 49 11.94 4.57 18.23
N GLU A 50 12.99 3.85 18.61
CA GLU A 50 13.62 2.78 17.84
C GLU A 50 12.67 1.61 17.56
N GLU A 51 11.91 1.13 18.55
CA GLU A 51 10.93 0.05 18.34
C GLU A 51 9.82 0.48 17.38
N VAL A 52 9.35 1.73 17.49
CA VAL A 52 8.37 2.30 16.55
C VAL A 52 8.96 2.34 15.13
N GLN A 53 10.18 2.84 14.97
CA GLN A 53 10.86 2.87 13.67
C GLN A 53 11.03 1.47 13.07
N LEU A 54 11.43 0.48 13.87
CA LEU A 54 11.57 -0.91 13.42
C LEU A 54 10.24 -1.48 12.94
N ARG A 55 9.17 -1.37 13.76
CA ARG A 55 7.84 -1.88 13.37
C ARG A 55 7.30 -1.18 12.13
N CYS A 56 7.45 0.15 12.02
CA CYS A 56 6.96 0.91 10.88
C CYS A 56 7.75 0.63 9.60
N THR A 57 9.05 0.35 9.71
CA THR A 57 9.86 -0.13 8.60
C THR A 57 9.39 -1.51 8.14
N SER A 58 9.19 -2.45 9.06
CA SER A 58 8.66 -3.78 8.72
C SER A 58 7.26 -3.69 8.08
N TRP A 59 6.40 -2.83 8.60
CA TRP A 59 5.08 -2.57 8.02
C TRP A 59 5.18 -2.05 6.58
N ARG A 60 6.05 -1.06 6.32
CA ARG A 60 6.26 -0.51 4.97
C ARG A 60 6.74 -1.58 3.98
N VAL A 61 7.76 -2.36 4.35
CA VAL A 61 8.27 -3.46 3.50
C VAL A 61 7.16 -4.48 3.21
N ALA A 62 6.34 -4.81 4.21
CA ALA A 62 5.24 -5.73 4.03
C ALA A 62 4.11 -5.14 3.15
N VAL A 63 3.90 -3.83 3.16
CA VAL A 63 3.01 -3.13 2.21
C VAL A 63 3.56 -3.17 0.78
N GLU A 64 4.83 -2.81 0.59
CA GLU A 64 5.50 -2.76 -0.73
C GLU A 64 5.57 -4.14 -1.39
N ALA A 65 5.86 -5.19 -0.61
CA ALA A 65 5.82 -6.58 -1.06
C ALA A 65 4.38 -7.15 -1.17
N ASN A 66 3.36 -6.32 -0.98
CA ASN A 66 1.94 -6.70 -1.01
C ASN A 66 1.57 -7.81 0.01
N ASN A 67 2.35 -8.00 1.08
CA ASN A 67 2.11 -8.97 2.15
C ASN A 67 0.92 -8.60 3.03
N LEU A 68 0.60 -7.30 3.15
CA LEU A 68 -0.47 -6.77 4.02
C LEU A 68 -1.74 -6.34 3.27
N SER A 69 -1.97 -6.86 2.07
CA SER A 69 -3.17 -6.51 1.30
C SER A 69 -4.42 -7.27 1.76
N PRO A 70 -5.59 -6.60 1.86
CA PRO A 70 -5.79 -5.16 1.67
C PRO A 70 -5.49 -4.37 2.96
N TRP A 71 -4.88 -3.19 2.81
CA TRP A 71 -4.76 -2.19 3.87
C TRP A 71 -5.40 -0.88 3.40
N LYS A 72 -6.01 -0.13 4.32
CA LYS A 72 -6.77 1.09 4.00
C LYS A 72 -6.11 2.38 4.48
N THR A 73 -5.38 2.30 5.60
CA THR A 73 -4.81 3.46 6.28
C THR A 73 -3.45 3.11 6.87
N ILE A 74 -2.60 4.11 7.02
CA ILE A 74 -1.31 3.99 7.73
C ILE A 74 -1.61 3.79 9.23
N PRO A 75 -0.95 2.85 9.93
CA PRO A 75 -1.03 2.74 11.39
C PRO A 75 -0.73 4.08 12.07
N GLU A 76 -1.49 4.44 13.10
CA GLU A 76 -1.40 5.76 13.75
C GLU A 76 0.02 6.08 14.25
N ASP A 77 0.70 5.07 14.80
CA ASP A 77 2.09 5.16 15.28
C ASP A 77 3.12 5.28 14.16
N CYS A 78 2.77 4.94 12.91
CA CYS A 78 3.65 5.02 11.75
C CYS A 78 3.44 6.28 10.90
N VAL A 79 2.45 7.12 11.20
CA VAL A 79 2.20 8.35 10.40
C VAL A 79 3.43 9.27 10.38
N GLY A 80 4.10 9.45 11.52
CA GLY A 80 5.33 10.24 11.60
C GLY A 80 6.47 9.64 10.77
N TYR A 81 6.70 8.34 10.93
CA TYR A 81 7.69 7.58 10.14
C TYR A 81 7.44 7.70 8.64
N VAL A 82 6.20 7.48 8.18
CA VAL A 82 5.86 7.55 6.75
C VAL A 82 6.04 8.97 6.22
N LYS A 83 5.65 9.99 7.00
CA LYS A 83 5.88 11.38 6.62
C LYS A 83 7.38 11.66 6.43
N GLU A 84 8.23 11.23 7.36
CA GLU A 84 9.68 11.38 7.25
C GLU A 84 10.22 10.62 6.03
N TYR A 85 9.84 9.35 5.85
CA TYR A 85 10.24 8.55 4.69
C TYR A 85 9.91 9.23 3.36
N MET A 86 8.68 9.75 3.21
CA MET A 86 8.20 10.37 1.97
C MET A 86 8.79 11.75 1.69
N LEU A 87 9.15 12.51 2.73
CA LEU A 87 9.62 13.90 2.59
C LEU A 87 11.15 14.02 2.64
N ASP A 88 11.84 13.00 3.15
CA ASP A 88 13.29 12.97 3.28
C ASP A 88 13.93 12.10 2.16
N ARG A 89 15.24 11.91 2.25
CA ARG A 89 16.06 11.26 1.23
C ARG A 89 15.71 9.79 0.97
N SER A 90 15.08 9.10 1.92
CA SER A 90 14.78 7.67 1.81
C SER A 90 13.91 7.33 0.60
N TYR A 91 12.80 8.04 0.40
CA TYR A 91 11.93 7.81 -0.75
C TYR A 91 12.61 8.16 -2.09
N GLU A 92 13.43 9.20 -2.11
CA GLU A 92 14.19 9.58 -3.31
C GLU A 92 15.21 8.51 -3.71
N ILE A 93 15.92 7.92 -2.73
CA ILE A 93 16.86 6.82 -2.99
C ILE A 93 16.14 5.59 -3.54
N ASP A 94 14.97 5.24 -2.99
CA ASP A 94 14.19 4.10 -3.47
C ASP A 94 13.74 4.32 -4.94
N LEU A 95 13.36 5.55 -5.31
CA LEU A 95 13.03 5.91 -6.69
C LEU A 95 14.23 5.87 -7.63
N GLU A 96 15.38 6.41 -7.21
CA GLU A 96 16.63 6.41 -7.97
C GLU A 96 17.05 4.97 -8.30
N MET A 97 17.07 4.10 -7.29
CA MET A 97 17.43 2.69 -7.46
C MET A 97 16.51 1.95 -8.44
N VAL A 98 15.19 2.10 -8.29
CA VAL A 98 14.23 1.45 -9.20
C VAL A 98 14.34 1.99 -10.62
N SER A 99 14.57 3.30 -10.77
CA SER A 99 14.76 3.93 -12.08
C SER A 99 16.02 3.40 -12.78
N ASP A 100 17.13 3.29 -12.05
CA ASP A 100 18.41 2.82 -12.59
C ASP A 100 18.32 1.36 -13.05
N GLU A 101 17.76 0.47 -12.23
CA GLU A 101 17.54 -0.95 -12.59
C GLU A 101 16.62 -1.08 -13.82
N ALA A 102 15.55 -0.27 -13.89
CA ALA A 102 14.66 -0.26 -15.04
C ALA A 102 15.35 0.24 -16.31
N ALA A 103 16.19 1.27 -16.19
CA ALA A 103 16.98 1.79 -17.31
C ALA A 103 18.00 0.74 -17.80
N GLU A 104 18.73 0.10 -16.90
CA GLU A 104 19.67 -0.97 -17.23
C GLU A 104 18.95 -2.09 -17.98
N PHE A 105 17.82 -2.57 -17.45
CA PHE A 105 17.00 -3.58 -18.12
C PHE A 105 16.56 -3.12 -19.52
N ALA A 106 16.02 -1.92 -19.66
CA ALA A 106 15.55 -1.40 -20.94
C ALA A 106 16.68 -1.30 -21.99
N THR A 107 17.89 -0.93 -21.57
CA THR A 107 19.05 -0.86 -22.47
C THR A 107 19.59 -2.21 -22.89
N SER A 108 19.22 -3.29 -22.21
CA SER A 108 19.68 -4.65 -22.53
C SER A 108 18.97 -5.27 -23.76
N PHE A 109 17.92 -4.64 -24.28
CA PHE A 109 17.15 -5.14 -25.43
C PHE A 109 17.21 -4.21 -26.64
N GLU A 110 17.31 -4.80 -27.83
CA GLU A 110 17.08 -4.09 -29.09
C GLU A 110 15.58 -3.98 -29.38
N LEU A 111 15.04 -2.76 -29.32
CA LEU A 111 13.66 -2.50 -29.72
C LEU A 111 13.53 -2.51 -31.24
N LYS A 112 12.70 -3.40 -31.78
CA LYS A 112 12.31 -3.39 -33.21
C LYS A 112 11.06 -2.55 -33.38
N GLY A 113 11.12 -1.59 -34.30
CA GLY A 113 9.99 -0.74 -34.70
C GLY A 113 9.05 -1.39 -35.70
#